data_AF-A0AAV4EJF3-F1
#
_entry.id   AF-A0AAV4EJF3-F1
#
_cell.length_a   1.000
_cell.length_b   1.000
_cell.length_c   1.000
_cell.angle_alpha   90.00
_cell.angle_beta   90.00
_cell.angle_gamma   90.00
#
_symmetry.space_group_name_H-M   'P 1'
#
loop_
_entity.id
_entity.type
_entity.pdbx_description
1 polymer ?
#
loop_
_entity_poly.entity_id
_entity_poly.type
_entity_poly.pdbx_seq_one_letter_code
_entity_poly.pdbx_strand_id
1 'polypeptide(L)'
;MMCDTAVKWKRITLSTFGKASKAAWHRAMLDIQCVDKELKPACLFDLWSVCPDVMFSYLKSLHKEGLVSNQLNVLLVGMDVIVYKSLSKSWPKNPMFPNPYFVDITVTLAKPVLMPGTENIIETKTVFDNLCHETRSPDPKHPQEIKISDSLNVPTLFGLLLGYPCVYWYDTTKGEENNLAGFALRLFQVKGYFDSSQLSRERDSMYTDNNIQNDKLTSGSIVTKDDRNCAIIYSFTVPELLAVAVRDKVWAWYQAWESSVSWSHLFSKVAMSEQSLAPSAVCL
;
A
#
# COMPACT_ATOMS: atom_id res chain seq x y z
N MET A 1 23.81 -14.71 -5.14
CA MET A 1 22.45 -15.21 -5.43
C MET A 1 21.42 -14.08 -5.62
N MET A 2 21.46 -12.97 -4.86
CA MET A 2 20.52 -11.84 -5.05
C MET A 2 20.74 -11.00 -6.32
N CYS A 3 21.98 -10.85 -6.80
CA CYS A 3 22.30 -10.07 -8.01
C CYS A 3 21.60 -10.61 -9.28
N ASP A 4 21.51 -11.94 -9.44
CA ASP A 4 20.84 -12.55 -10.60
C ASP A 4 19.33 -12.34 -10.57
N THR A 5 18.74 -12.39 -9.37
CA THR A 5 17.31 -12.13 -9.15
C THR A 5 16.97 -10.69 -9.51
N ALA A 6 17.73 -9.70 -9.01
CA ALA A 6 17.51 -8.29 -9.31
C ALA A 6 17.62 -7.98 -10.82
N VAL A 7 18.61 -8.58 -11.50
CA VAL A 7 18.77 -8.43 -12.96
C VAL A 7 17.58 -9.04 -13.72
N LYS A 8 17.08 -10.20 -13.30
CA LYS A 8 15.88 -10.81 -13.90
C LYS A 8 14.64 -9.94 -13.70
N TRP A 9 14.40 -9.45 -12.48
CA TRP A 9 13.31 -8.51 -12.20
C TRP A 9 13.37 -7.32 -13.14
N LYS A 10 14.48 -6.58 -13.14
CA LYS A 10 14.68 -5.41 -13.99
C LYS A 10 14.44 -5.73 -15.47
N ARG A 11 14.93 -6.86 -15.97
CA ARG A 11 14.75 -7.28 -17.36
C ARG A 11 13.28 -7.49 -17.70
N ILE A 12 12.55 -8.25 -16.89
CA ILE A 12 11.13 -8.55 -17.12
C ILE A 12 10.33 -7.24 -17.03
N THR A 13 10.52 -6.44 -15.98
CA THR A 13 9.84 -5.14 -15.80
C THR A 13 10.06 -4.23 -17.01
N LEU A 14 11.30 -4.06 -17.47
CA LEU A 14 11.62 -3.24 -18.64
C LEU A 14 11.04 -3.80 -19.93
N SER A 15 10.98 -5.13 -20.09
CA SER A 15 10.39 -5.76 -21.27
C SER A 15 8.86 -5.58 -21.32
N THR A 16 8.20 -5.53 -20.16
CA THR A 16 6.74 -5.40 -20.06
C THR A 16 6.30 -3.93 -20.12
N PHE A 17 6.97 -3.03 -19.37
CA PHE A 17 6.53 -1.64 -19.18
C PHE A 17 7.42 -0.62 -19.89
N GLY A 18 8.46 -1.07 -20.59
CA GLY A 18 9.36 -0.21 -21.35
C GLY A 18 10.24 0.69 -20.49
N LYS A 19 10.87 1.68 -21.13
CA LYS A 19 11.91 2.54 -20.52
C LYS A 19 11.42 3.38 -19.35
N ALA A 20 10.13 3.74 -19.30
CA ALA A 20 9.54 4.51 -18.20
C ALA A 20 9.69 3.79 -16.84
N SER A 21 9.75 2.46 -16.85
CA SER A 21 9.94 1.66 -15.63
C SER A 21 11.35 1.65 -15.08
N LYS A 22 12.35 2.15 -15.82
CA LYS A 22 13.77 2.10 -15.43
C LYS A 22 14.05 2.78 -14.08
N ALA A 23 13.35 3.86 -13.75
CA ALA A 23 13.58 4.60 -12.51
C ALA A 23 12.93 3.94 -11.29
N ALA A 24 11.78 3.27 -11.45
CA ALA A 24 10.94 2.82 -10.35
C ALA A 24 10.77 1.29 -10.25
N TRP A 25 11.45 0.49 -11.09
CA TRP A 25 11.31 -0.97 -11.09
C TRP A 25 11.61 -1.60 -9.72
N HIS A 26 12.56 -1.03 -8.97
CA HIS A 26 12.91 -1.53 -7.65
C HIS A 26 11.79 -1.29 -6.63
N ARG A 27 11.11 -0.14 -6.69
CA ARG A 27 9.91 0.14 -5.87
C ARG A 27 8.80 -0.86 -6.20
N ALA A 28 8.51 -1.06 -7.49
CA ALA A 28 7.53 -2.04 -7.94
C ALA A 28 7.85 -3.46 -7.45
N MET A 29 9.12 -3.88 -7.57
CA MET A 29 9.59 -5.17 -7.06
C MET A 29 9.30 -5.33 -5.57
N LEU A 30 9.68 -4.33 -4.76
CA LEU A 30 9.50 -4.39 -3.30
C LEU A 30 8.02 -4.44 -2.90
N ASP A 31 7.16 -3.64 -3.54
CA ASP A 31 5.72 -3.66 -3.25
C ASP A 31 5.10 -5.02 -3.58
N ILE A 32 5.46 -5.60 -4.73
CA ILE A 32 5.00 -6.94 -5.13
C ILE A 32 5.56 -8.01 -4.19
N GLN A 33 6.83 -7.91 -3.79
CA GLN A 33 7.43 -8.85 -2.84
C GLN A 33 6.80 -8.75 -1.45
N CYS A 34 6.41 -7.55 -0.99
CA CYS A 34 5.70 -7.40 0.28
C CYS A 34 4.35 -8.13 0.26
N VAL A 35 3.64 -8.13 -0.88
CA VAL A 35 2.40 -8.89 -1.06
C VAL A 35 2.68 -10.39 -1.17
N ASP A 36 3.67 -10.80 -1.96
CA ASP A 36 4.09 -12.21 -2.09
C ASP A 36 4.49 -12.84 -0.76
N LYS A 37 5.19 -12.08 0.09
CA LYS A 37 5.63 -12.52 1.43
C LYS A 37 4.63 -12.23 2.54
N GLU A 38 3.40 -11.81 2.18
CA GLU A 38 2.32 -11.55 3.13
C GLU A 38 2.66 -10.51 4.21
N LEU A 39 3.59 -9.61 3.91
CA LEU A 39 3.84 -8.41 4.71
C LEU A 39 2.73 -7.37 4.53
N LYS A 40 2.04 -7.42 3.38
CA LYS A 40 0.86 -6.65 3.02
C LYS A 40 -0.23 -7.58 2.49
N PRO A 41 -1.53 -7.24 2.67
CA PRO A 41 -2.62 -7.96 2.00
C PRO A 41 -2.57 -7.78 0.49
N ALA A 42 -2.36 -6.52 0.11
CA ALA A 42 -2.45 -6.01 -1.22
C ALA A 42 -1.60 -4.74 -1.33
N CYS A 43 -1.30 -4.34 -2.56
CA CYS A 43 -0.74 -3.03 -2.86
C CYS A 43 -1.52 -2.37 -4.00
N LEU A 44 -1.70 -1.06 -3.89
CA LEU A 44 -2.13 -0.21 -4.99
C LEU A 44 -0.93 0.00 -5.92
N PHE A 45 -1.08 -0.38 -7.18
CA PHE A 45 -0.05 -0.24 -8.18
C PHE A 45 -0.24 1.08 -8.94
N ASP A 46 0.35 2.14 -8.40
CA ASP A 46 0.28 3.52 -8.90
C ASP A 46 1.39 3.87 -9.91
N LEU A 47 2.06 2.86 -10.48
CA LEU A 47 3.22 3.04 -11.35
C LEU A 47 2.85 2.81 -12.83
N TRP A 48 3.32 3.74 -13.67
CA TRP A 48 3.31 3.65 -15.15
C TRP A 48 1.94 3.45 -15.82
N SER A 49 0.84 3.76 -15.13
CA SER A 49 -0.53 3.69 -15.66
C SER A 49 -0.82 2.35 -16.36
N VAL A 50 -0.65 1.26 -15.61
CA VAL A 50 -0.78 -0.10 -16.13
C VAL A 50 -2.23 -0.54 -16.28
N CYS A 51 -2.56 -1.22 -17.37
CA CYS A 51 -3.86 -1.89 -17.50
C CYS A 51 -3.86 -3.28 -16.83
N PRO A 52 -5.02 -3.78 -16.34
CA PRO A 52 -5.08 -5.01 -15.55
C PRO A 52 -4.52 -6.25 -16.26
N ASP A 53 -4.77 -6.42 -17.56
CA ASP A 53 -4.29 -7.58 -18.32
C ASP A 53 -2.77 -7.62 -18.46
N VAL A 54 -2.14 -6.45 -18.62
CA VAL A 54 -0.68 -6.34 -18.69
C VAL A 54 -0.08 -6.61 -17.32
N MET A 55 -0.65 -6.07 -16.23
CA MET A 55 -0.22 -6.39 -14.87
C MET A 55 -0.34 -7.88 -14.59
N PHE A 56 -1.48 -8.48 -14.94
CA PHE A 56 -1.72 -9.90 -14.71
C PHE A 56 -0.74 -10.80 -15.47
N SER A 57 -0.47 -10.48 -16.75
CA SER A 57 0.54 -11.17 -17.55
C SER A 57 1.95 -11.01 -16.96
N TYR A 58 2.27 -9.81 -16.47
CA TYR A 58 3.54 -9.53 -15.80
C TYR A 58 3.73 -10.38 -14.55
N LEU A 59 2.73 -10.45 -13.66
CA LEU A 59 2.78 -11.27 -12.45
C LEU A 59 2.94 -12.77 -12.78
N LYS A 60 2.28 -13.26 -13.85
CA LYS A 60 2.47 -14.63 -14.34
C LYS A 60 3.91 -14.88 -14.80
N SER A 61 4.52 -13.95 -15.52
CA SER A 61 5.92 -14.05 -15.93
C SER A 61 6.87 -14.07 -14.72
N LEU A 62 6.62 -13.24 -13.70
CA LEU A 62 7.41 -13.26 -12.46
C LEU A 62 7.30 -14.60 -11.74
N HIS A 63 6.10 -15.16 -11.63
CA HIS A 63 5.87 -16.46 -11.00
C HIS A 63 6.55 -17.60 -11.77
N LYS A 64 6.41 -17.61 -13.10
CA LYS A 64 7.07 -18.60 -13.98
C LYS A 64 8.60 -18.59 -13.84
N GLU A 65 9.19 -17.41 -13.65
CA GLU A 65 10.63 -17.23 -13.45
C GLU A 65 11.09 -17.47 -12.00
N GLY A 66 10.17 -17.83 -11.09
CA GLY A 66 10.45 -18.08 -9.68
C GLY A 66 10.82 -16.83 -8.88
N LEU A 67 10.46 -15.64 -9.38
CA LEU A 67 10.76 -14.36 -8.74
C LEU A 67 9.76 -13.98 -7.64
N VAL A 68 8.54 -14.52 -7.74
CA VAL A 68 7.54 -14.56 -6.68
C VAL A 68 7.21 -16.02 -6.38
N SER A 69 6.95 -16.33 -5.11
CA SER A 69 6.71 -17.71 -4.68
C SER A 69 5.23 -18.11 -4.74
N ASN A 70 4.33 -17.13 -4.75
CA ASN A 70 2.89 -17.34 -4.75
C ASN A 70 2.28 -16.82 -6.05
N GLN A 71 1.14 -17.38 -6.41
CA GLN A 71 0.30 -16.81 -7.46
C GLN A 71 -0.36 -15.54 -6.93
N LEU A 72 -0.02 -14.41 -7.56
CA LEU A 72 -0.58 -13.11 -7.27
C LEU A 72 -1.71 -12.78 -8.25
N ASN A 73 -2.68 -12.04 -7.74
CA ASN A 73 -3.93 -11.70 -8.41
C ASN A 73 -4.02 -10.21 -8.67
N VAL A 74 -4.88 -9.86 -9.63
CA VAL A 74 -5.13 -8.49 -10.04
C VAL A 74 -6.60 -8.18 -9.83
N LEU A 75 -6.87 -7.10 -9.11
CA LEU A 75 -8.19 -6.54 -8.86
C LEU A 75 -8.23 -5.13 -9.42
N LEU A 76 -9.19 -4.85 -10.30
CA LEU A 76 -9.49 -3.53 -10.81
C LEU A 76 -10.56 -2.88 -9.93
N VAL A 77 -10.25 -1.69 -9.41
CA VAL A 77 -11.19 -0.84 -8.68
C VAL A 77 -11.27 0.49 -9.42
N GLY A 78 -12.29 0.65 -10.27
CA GLY A 78 -12.39 1.81 -11.15
C GLY A 78 -11.27 1.78 -12.19
N MET A 79 -10.31 2.70 -12.09
CA MET A 79 -9.14 2.75 -12.97
C MET A 79 -7.87 2.20 -12.30
N ASP A 80 -7.95 1.85 -11.02
CA ASP A 80 -6.80 1.52 -10.20
C ASP A 80 -6.57 0.01 -10.12
N VAL A 81 -5.29 -0.37 -10.20
CA VAL A 81 -4.86 -1.75 -10.17
C VAL A 81 -4.37 -2.12 -8.77
N ILE A 82 -5.02 -3.12 -8.17
CA ILE A 82 -4.66 -3.69 -6.88
C ILE A 82 -4.05 -5.07 -7.11
N VAL A 83 -2.83 -5.28 -6.60
CA VAL A 83 -2.17 -6.58 -6.60
C VAL A 83 -2.32 -7.21 -5.23
N TYR A 84 -2.76 -8.46 -5.15
CA TYR A 84 -2.98 -9.17 -3.88
C TYR A 84 -2.65 -10.67 -4.01
N LYS A 85 -2.30 -11.34 -2.91
CA LYS A 85 -2.10 -12.80 -2.90
C LYS A 85 -3.43 -13.52 -2.69
N SER A 86 -4.04 -13.33 -1.53
CA SER A 86 -5.35 -13.84 -1.19
C SER A 86 -5.95 -12.94 -0.12
N LEU A 87 -7.20 -12.53 -0.33
CA LEU A 87 -7.96 -11.79 0.68
C LEU A 87 -8.61 -12.84 1.59
N SER A 88 -7.89 -13.34 2.59
CA SER A 88 -8.41 -14.41 3.45
C SER A 88 -9.54 -13.91 4.36
N LYS A 89 -10.55 -14.74 4.65
CA LYS A 89 -11.53 -14.45 5.72
C LYS A 89 -10.92 -14.34 7.11
N SER A 90 -9.75 -14.95 7.31
CA SER A 90 -8.99 -14.74 8.54
C SER A 90 -8.41 -13.36 8.61
N TRP A 91 -8.33 -12.59 7.52
CA TRP A 91 -7.74 -11.26 7.46
C TRP A 91 -8.39 -10.25 8.43
N PRO A 92 -9.70 -9.93 8.36
CA PRO A 92 -10.34 -9.02 9.32
C PRO A 92 -10.49 -9.61 10.74
N LYS A 93 -10.26 -10.92 10.89
CA LYS A 93 -10.28 -11.61 12.20
C LYS A 93 -8.87 -11.91 12.72
N ASN A 94 -7.85 -11.55 11.96
CA ASN A 94 -6.48 -11.81 12.32
C ASN A 94 -6.19 -10.82 13.44
N PRO A 95 -5.69 -11.25 14.60
CA PRO A 95 -5.21 -10.31 15.61
C PRO A 95 -4.15 -9.33 15.04
N MET A 96 -3.52 -9.68 13.91
CA MET A 96 -2.64 -8.83 13.09
C MET A 96 -3.35 -7.63 12.40
N PHE A 97 -4.66 -7.69 12.17
CA PHE A 97 -5.48 -6.63 11.55
C PHE A 97 -6.80 -6.44 12.32
N PRO A 98 -6.74 -5.82 13.52
CA PRO A 98 -7.95 -5.46 14.25
C PRO A 98 -8.83 -4.55 13.39
N ASN A 99 -10.14 -4.55 13.67
CA ASN A 99 -11.09 -3.64 13.02
C ASN A 99 -10.53 -2.21 12.96
N PRO A 100 -10.39 -1.62 11.77
CA PRO A 100 -9.79 -0.29 11.65
C PRO A 100 -10.66 0.76 12.34
N TYR A 101 -10.05 1.88 12.73
CA TYR A 101 -10.83 3.08 12.98
C TYR A 101 -11.30 3.67 11.67
N PHE A 102 -12.57 4.08 11.64
CA PHE A 102 -13.10 4.86 10.54
C PHE A 102 -13.10 6.33 10.93
N VAL A 103 -12.60 7.16 10.02
CA VAL A 103 -12.52 8.60 10.19
C VAL A 103 -13.46 9.24 9.18
N ASP A 104 -14.50 9.88 9.68
CA ASP A 104 -15.46 10.62 8.87
C ASP A 104 -14.87 11.96 8.47
N ILE A 105 -14.67 12.11 7.16
CA ILE A 105 -14.13 13.30 6.51
C ILE A 105 -15.16 13.96 5.59
N THR A 106 -16.46 13.72 5.83
CA THR A 106 -17.55 14.31 5.05
C THR A 106 -17.44 15.83 5.00
N VAL A 107 -17.57 16.41 3.80
CA VAL A 107 -17.38 17.84 3.53
C VAL A 107 -18.23 18.77 4.41
N THR A 108 -19.42 18.33 4.83
CA THR A 108 -20.35 19.12 5.65
C THR A 108 -19.95 19.19 7.13
N LEU A 109 -18.97 18.39 7.57
CA LEU A 109 -18.48 18.40 8.93
C LEU A 109 -17.49 19.55 9.14
N ALA A 110 -17.66 20.28 10.25
CA ALA A 110 -16.74 21.35 10.65
C ALA A 110 -15.29 20.87 10.90
N LYS A 111 -15.10 19.58 11.23
CA LYS A 111 -13.80 18.93 11.38
C LYS A 111 -13.93 17.42 11.18
N PRO A 112 -12.85 16.73 10.79
CA PRO A 112 -12.81 15.26 10.80
C PRO A 112 -13.14 14.68 12.18
N VAL A 113 -13.86 13.55 12.21
CA VAL A 113 -14.23 12.87 13.46
C VAL A 113 -14.03 11.37 13.38
N LEU A 114 -13.79 10.72 14.52
CA LEU A 114 -13.82 9.26 14.61
C LEU A 114 -15.26 8.78 14.59
N MET A 115 -15.53 7.79 13.75
CA MET A 115 -16.85 7.17 13.67
C MET A 115 -17.04 6.16 14.83
N PRO A 116 -18.16 6.23 15.57
CA PRO A 116 -18.41 5.31 16.67
C PRO A 116 -18.81 3.89 16.23
N GLY A 117 -19.18 3.70 14.95
CA GLY A 117 -19.66 2.43 14.43
C GLY A 117 -19.50 2.30 12.92
N THR A 118 -19.95 1.16 12.37
CA THR A 118 -19.78 0.80 10.95
C THR A 118 -21.07 0.86 10.13
N GLU A 119 -22.15 1.43 10.67
CA GLU A 119 -23.47 1.49 10.01
C GLU A 119 -23.38 2.15 8.62
N ASN A 120 -22.64 3.25 8.53
CA ASN A 120 -22.51 4.03 7.30
C ASN A 120 -21.56 3.39 6.25
N ILE A 121 -20.85 2.32 6.63
CA ILE A 121 -19.89 1.64 5.74
C ILE A 121 -20.33 0.23 5.37
N ILE A 122 -21.56 -0.18 5.73
CA ILE A 122 -22.04 -1.55 5.55
C ILE A 122 -21.86 -2.03 4.12
N GLU A 123 -22.20 -1.20 3.12
CA GLU A 123 -22.05 -1.58 1.72
C GLU A 123 -20.58 -1.81 1.34
N THR A 124 -19.70 -0.87 1.68
CA THR A 124 -18.26 -1.00 1.38
C THR A 124 -17.65 -2.22 2.08
N LYS A 125 -18.04 -2.45 3.33
CA LYS A 125 -17.63 -3.62 4.09
C LYS A 125 -18.17 -4.91 3.48
N THR A 126 -19.41 -4.92 2.98
CA THR A 126 -20.01 -6.07 2.32
C THR A 126 -19.26 -6.40 1.03
N VAL A 127 -18.89 -5.40 0.23
CA VAL A 127 -18.05 -5.59 -0.97
C VAL A 127 -16.69 -6.17 -0.57
N PHE A 128 -16.03 -5.61 0.44
CA PHE A 128 -14.76 -6.12 0.95
C PHE A 128 -14.86 -7.57 1.45
N ASP A 129 -15.90 -7.90 2.22
CA ASP A 129 -16.14 -9.24 2.75
C ASP A 129 -16.44 -10.24 1.61
N ASN A 130 -17.21 -9.84 0.59
CA ASN A 130 -17.48 -10.67 -0.58
C ASN A 130 -16.20 -10.97 -1.37
N LEU A 131 -15.32 -10.00 -1.56
CA LEU A 131 -14.00 -10.23 -2.17
C LEU A 131 -13.21 -11.25 -1.35
N CYS A 132 -13.20 -11.12 -0.02
CA CYS A 132 -12.53 -12.09 0.85
C CYS A 132 -13.15 -13.52 0.78
N HIS A 133 -14.39 -13.63 0.31
CA HIS A 133 -15.09 -14.90 0.11
C HIS A 133 -14.82 -15.51 -1.27
N GLU A 134 -14.76 -14.69 -2.32
CA GLU A 134 -14.64 -15.09 -3.72
C GLU A 134 -13.21 -15.45 -4.15
N THR A 135 -12.18 -15.00 -3.43
CA THR A 135 -10.75 -15.24 -3.73
C THR A 135 -10.29 -16.69 -3.51
N ARG A 136 -11.18 -17.68 -3.67
CA ARG A 136 -10.90 -19.13 -3.53
C ARG A 136 -10.62 -19.85 -4.84
N SER A 137 -10.73 -19.18 -6.00
CA SER A 137 -10.36 -19.84 -7.26
C SER A 137 -8.83 -20.05 -7.29
N PRO A 138 -8.34 -21.31 -7.38
CA PRO A 138 -6.90 -21.60 -7.34
C PRO A 138 -6.12 -21.05 -8.53
N ASP A 139 -6.82 -20.70 -9.62
CA ASP A 139 -6.22 -20.15 -10.84
C ASP A 139 -7.17 -19.13 -11.46
N PRO A 140 -7.11 -17.85 -11.07
CA PRO A 140 -7.83 -16.81 -11.79
C PRO A 140 -7.28 -16.79 -13.20
N LYS A 141 -8.18 -16.92 -14.18
CA LYS A 141 -7.80 -16.90 -15.59
C LYS A 141 -7.63 -15.47 -16.12
N HIS A 142 -8.17 -14.48 -15.40
CA HIS A 142 -8.28 -13.08 -15.81
C HIS A 142 -8.25 -12.17 -14.57
N PRO A 143 -7.91 -10.88 -14.70
CA PRO A 143 -8.14 -9.87 -13.66
C PRO A 143 -9.59 -9.88 -13.19
N GLN A 144 -9.80 -9.61 -11.89
CA GLN A 144 -11.13 -9.36 -11.32
C GLN A 144 -11.45 -7.88 -11.37
N GLU A 145 -12.71 -7.53 -11.55
CA GLU A 145 -13.17 -6.14 -11.55
C GLU A 145 -14.31 -5.95 -10.56
N ILE A 146 -14.22 -4.88 -9.75
CA ILE A 146 -15.30 -4.48 -8.86
C ILE A 146 -16.24 -3.57 -9.61
N LYS A 147 -17.53 -3.93 -9.60
CA LYS A 147 -18.58 -3.02 -10.01
C LYS A 147 -18.75 -1.93 -8.94
N ILE A 148 -18.35 -0.70 -9.26
CA ILE A 148 -18.53 0.46 -8.39
C ILE A 148 -19.98 0.93 -8.49
N SER A 149 -20.70 0.92 -7.37
CA SER A 149 -22.00 1.58 -7.19
C SER A 149 -21.80 3.01 -6.69
N ASP A 150 -22.81 3.87 -6.87
CA ASP A 150 -22.77 5.28 -6.42
C ASP A 150 -22.62 5.43 -4.89
N SER A 151 -23.00 4.40 -4.14
CA SER A 151 -22.94 4.33 -2.68
C SER A 151 -21.70 3.61 -2.14
N LEU A 152 -20.86 3.04 -3.03
CA LEU A 152 -19.57 2.47 -2.64
C LEU A 152 -18.56 3.59 -2.39
N ASN A 153 -18.06 3.70 -1.15
CA ASN A 153 -16.96 4.61 -0.85
C ASN A 153 -15.64 3.95 -1.26
N VAL A 154 -15.17 4.24 -2.47
CA VAL A 154 -13.95 3.66 -3.05
C VAL A 154 -12.70 3.93 -2.18
N PRO A 155 -12.47 5.14 -1.64
CA PRO A 155 -11.36 5.38 -0.71
C PRO A 155 -11.41 4.52 0.56
N THR A 156 -12.60 4.29 1.11
CA THR A 156 -12.79 3.37 2.25
C THR A 156 -12.38 1.95 1.85
N LEU A 157 -12.80 1.48 0.67
CA LEU A 157 -12.44 0.17 0.15
C LEU A 157 -10.93 0.01 -0.01
N PHE A 158 -10.22 1.02 -0.53
CA PHE A 158 -8.76 1.00 -0.60
C PHE A 158 -8.12 0.85 0.78
N GLY A 159 -8.56 1.62 1.78
CA GLY A 159 -8.01 1.50 3.14
C GLY A 159 -8.19 0.10 3.73
N LEU A 160 -9.33 -0.54 3.46
CA LEU A 160 -9.59 -1.94 3.85
C LEU A 160 -8.70 -2.93 3.09
N LEU A 161 -8.62 -2.82 1.76
CA LEU A 161 -7.80 -3.69 0.92
C LEU A 161 -6.32 -3.61 1.26
N LEU A 162 -5.82 -2.42 1.58
CA LEU A 162 -4.42 -2.18 1.96
C LEU A 162 -4.12 -2.56 3.42
N GLY A 163 -5.15 -2.82 4.23
CA GLY A 163 -5.02 -3.26 5.62
C GLY A 163 -4.59 -2.14 6.57
N TYR A 164 -5.04 -0.91 6.34
CA TYR A 164 -4.70 0.22 7.20
C TYR A 164 -5.47 0.18 8.53
N PRO A 165 -4.83 0.57 9.66
CA PRO A 165 -5.49 0.59 10.97
C PRO A 165 -6.45 1.78 11.14
N CYS A 166 -6.37 2.76 10.25
CA CYS A 166 -7.27 3.91 10.15
C CYS A 166 -7.67 4.09 8.69
N VAL A 167 -8.97 4.22 8.44
CA VAL A 167 -9.55 4.26 7.09
C VAL A 167 -10.47 5.48 7.00
N TYR A 168 -10.30 6.27 5.95
CA TYR A 168 -11.19 7.40 5.68
C TYR A 168 -12.52 6.94 5.10
N TRP A 169 -13.58 7.60 5.51
CA TRP A 169 -14.91 7.48 4.94
C TRP A 169 -15.53 8.87 4.82
N TYR A 170 -16.39 9.06 3.82
CA TYR A 170 -17.23 10.24 3.67
C TYR A 170 -18.56 9.85 3.03
N ASP A 171 -19.59 10.64 3.34
CA ASP A 171 -20.91 10.48 2.76
C ASP A 171 -20.92 10.96 1.30
N THR A 172 -20.89 10.02 0.34
CA THR A 172 -20.91 10.31 -1.10
C THR A 172 -22.20 11.02 -1.52
N THR A 173 -23.28 10.94 -0.74
CA THR A 173 -24.53 11.66 -1.02
C THR A 173 -24.45 13.16 -0.71
N LYS A 174 -23.41 13.60 0.01
CA LYS A 174 -23.15 15.01 0.34
C LYS A 174 -22.13 15.66 -0.57
N GLY A 175 -21.58 14.91 -1.53
CA GLY A 175 -20.55 15.36 -2.47
C GLY A 175 -19.36 14.40 -2.53
N GLU A 176 -18.52 14.57 -3.53
CA GLU A 176 -17.27 13.81 -3.69
C GLU A 176 -16.08 14.46 -2.95
N GLU A 177 -16.26 15.68 -2.46
CA GLU A 177 -15.26 16.42 -1.69
C GLU A 177 -15.13 15.90 -0.25
N ASN A 178 -14.00 16.20 0.38
CA ASN A 178 -13.74 15.90 1.78
C ASN A 178 -13.33 17.15 2.57
N ASN A 179 -13.44 17.09 3.89
CA ASN A 179 -13.08 18.19 4.78
C ASN A 179 -11.61 18.16 5.25
N LEU A 180 -10.71 17.44 4.57
CA LEU A 180 -9.29 17.42 4.97
C LEU A 180 -8.55 18.70 4.56
N ALA A 181 -9.08 19.44 3.59
CA ALA A 181 -8.51 20.72 3.17
C ALA A 181 -8.37 21.66 4.38
N GLY A 182 -7.15 22.15 4.62
CA GLY A 182 -6.85 23.05 5.73
C GLY A 182 -6.52 22.37 7.07
N PHE A 183 -6.61 21.05 7.17
CA PHE A 183 -6.15 20.31 8.36
C PHE A 183 -4.73 19.76 8.16
N ALA A 184 -3.90 19.90 9.19
CA ALA A 184 -2.63 19.18 9.26
C ALA A 184 -2.90 17.67 9.35
N LEU A 185 -2.00 16.87 8.79
CA LEU A 185 -2.10 15.41 8.82
C LEU A 185 -0.94 14.82 9.60
N ARG A 186 -1.20 13.74 10.33
CA ARG A 186 -0.16 12.89 10.90
C ARG A 186 0.08 11.72 9.96
N LEU A 187 1.28 11.64 9.40
CA LEU A 187 1.77 10.53 8.59
C LEU A 187 2.34 9.45 9.50
N PHE A 188 1.89 8.21 9.29
CA PHE A 188 2.48 7.01 9.87
C PHE A 188 3.12 6.19 8.76
N GLN A 189 4.36 5.75 8.97
CA GLN A 189 5.07 4.89 8.04
C GLN A 189 5.73 3.72 8.73
N VAL A 190 5.52 2.53 8.20
CA VAL A 190 6.31 1.34 8.55
C VAL A 190 7.42 1.21 7.52
N LYS A 191 8.67 1.25 7.98
CA LYS A 191 9.88 1.24 7.16
C LYS A 191 10.62 -0.09 7.36
N GLY A 192 11.00 -0.75 6.27
CA GLY A 192 11.87 -1.92 6.27
C GLY A 192 13.28 -1.53 5.84
N TYR A 193 14.30 -1.85 6.62
CA TYR A 193 15.70 -1.47 6.37
C TYR A 193 16.49 -2.64 5.81
N PHE A 194 17.24 -2.40 4.74
CA PHE A 194 18.11 -3.41 4.14
C PHE A 194 19.41 -3.57 4.94
N ASP A 195 19.98 -4.77 4.95
CA ASP A 195 21.29 -4.98 5.57
C ASP A 195 22.36 -4.18 4.82
N SER A 196 23.04 -3.29 5.55
CA SER A 196 24.17 -2.48 5.09
C SER A 196 25.27 -3.28 4.37
N SER A 197 25.43 -4.57 4.70
CA SER A 197 26.42 -5.47 4.08
C SER A 197 26.03 -5.97 2.69
N GLN A 198 24.73 -5.93 2.34
CA GLN A 198 24.20 -6.38 1.04
C GLN A 198 24.27 -5.24 -0.01
N LEU A 199 24.12 -3.99 0.41
CA LEU A 199 24.12 -2.83 -0.49
C LEU A 199 25.49 -2.45 -1.04
N SER A 200 26.59 -2.84 -0.40
CA SER A 200 27.93 -2.61 -0.94
C SER A 200 28.22 -3.48 -2.17
N ARG A 201 27.55 -4.63 -2.31
CA ARG A 201 27.64 -5.50 -3.51
C ARG A 201 26.66 -5.10 -4.61
N GLU A 202 25.50 -4.58 -4.25
CA GLU A 202 24.49 -4.13 -5.21
C GLU A 202 24.77 -2.72 -5.76
N ARG A 203 25.43 -1.84 -5.00
CA ARG A 203 25.72 -0.48 -5.45
C ARG A 203 26.59 -0.41 -6.70
N ASP A 204 27.55 -1.33 -6.86
CA ASP A 204 28.41 -1.39 -8.04
C ASP A 204 27.71 -1.95 -9.28
N SER A 205 26.55 -2.62 -9.12
CA SER A 205 25.73 -3.18 -10.22
C SER A 205 24.44 -2.39 -10.50
N MET A 206 23.87 -1.69 -9.51
CA MET A 206 22.60 -0.96 -9.60
C MET A 206 22.78 0.55 -9.89
N TYR A 207 23.93 1.13 -9.55
CA TYR A 207 24.16 2.59 -9.64
C TYR A 207 25.30 2.98 -10.60
N THR A 208 25.42 2.31 -11.76
CA THR A 208 26.31 2.82 -12.83
C THR A 208 25.73 4.02 -13.58
N ASP A 209 24.50 4.48 -13.26
CA ASP A 209 23.91 5.68 -13.86
C ASP A 209 23.78 6.79 -12.80
N ASN A 210 24.76 7.70 -12.78
CA ASN A 210 24.79 8.94 -12.01
C ASN A 210 23.64 9.89 -12.41
N ASN A 211 22.40 9.62 -11.99
CA ASN A 211 21.30 10.58 -12.15
C ASN A 211 20.11 10.36 -11.19
N ILE A 212 20.38 10.04 -9.92
CA ILE A 212 19.38 10.33 -8.87
C ILE A 212 19.69 11.72 -8.33
N GLN A 213 19.32 12.72 -9.11
CA GLN A 213 19.12 14.07 -8.63
C GLN A 213 17.65 14.43 -8.85
N ASN A 214 16.97 14.60 -7.73
CA ASN A 214 15.66 15.26 -7.59
C ASN A 214 14.47 14.59 -8.29
N ASP A 215 13.98 13.50 -7.72
CA ASP A 215 12.52 13.42 -7.57
C ASP A 215 12.12 14.42 -6.50
N LYS A 216 11.50 15.52 -6.94
CA LYS A 216 10.80 16.46 -6.08
C LYS A 216 9.68 15.67 -5.37
N LEU A 217 9.98 15.14 -4.19
CA LEU A 217 8.99 15.04 -3.13
C LEU A 217 8.57 16.47 -2.83
N THR A 218 7.47 16.90 -3.42
CA THR A 218 6.78 18.12 -3.00
C THR A 218 6.45 17.99 -1.52
N SER A 219 6.79 19.05 -0.78
CA SER A 219 6.62 19.27 0.67
C SER A 219 7.53 18.50 1.64
N GLY A 220 8.73 19.07 1.86
CA GLY A 220 9.13 19.49 3.22
C GLY A 220 9.66 18.44 4.20
N SER A 221 10.23 17.32 3.77
CA SER A 221 10.85 16.36 4.70
C SER A 221 12.38 16.50 4.71
N ILE A 222 12.93 16.81 5.88
CA ILE A 222 14.38 16.75 6.17
C ILE A 222 14.77 15.28 6.07
N VAL A 223 15.36 14.87 4.94
CA VAL A 223 15.84 13.51 4.71
C VAL A 223 17.01 13.25 5.65
N THR A 224 16.80 12.44 6.69
CA THR A 224 17.90 11.97 7.53
C THR A 224 18.72 10.95 6.74
N LYS A 225 20.01 10.80 7.08
CA LYS A 225 20.94 9.90 6.38
C LYS A 225 20.49 8.43 6.41
N ASP A 226 19.59 8.07 7.33
CA ASP A 226 19.03 6.73 7.56
C ASP A 226 17.87 6.39 6.60
N ASP A 227 17.16 7.40 6.08
CA ASP A 227 16.00 7.18 5.19
C ASP A 227 16.38 6.67 3.78
N ARG A 228 17.66 6.76 3.39
CA ARG A 228 18.12 6.33 2.06
C ARG A 228 18.25 4.82 1.91
N ASN A 229 18.14 4.07 3.01
CA ASN A 229 18.34 2.62 3.02
C ASN A 229 17.12 1.85 3.56
N CYS A 230 15.93 2.36 3.25
CA CYS A 230 14.70 1.70 3.65
C CYS A 230 13.68 1.68 2.52
N ALA A 231 12.78 0.70 2.59
CA ALA A 231 11.55 0.65 1.82
C ALA A 231 10.38 1.04 2.71
N ILE A 232 9.41 1.75 2.14
CA ILE A 232 8.14 2.01 2.82
C ILE A 232 7.23 0.81 2.62
N ILE A 233 6.91 0.12 3.72
CA ILE A 233 5.95 -0.97 3.74
C ILE A 233 4.55 -0.34 3.84
N TYR A 234 4.20 0.28 4.96
CA TYR A 234 2.93 0.98 5.10
C TYR A 234 3.11 2.49 5.10
N SER A 235 2.16 3.22 4.51
CA SER A 235 2.13 4.68 4.53
C SER A 235 0.67 5.16 4.52
N PHE A 236 0.21 5.71 5.64
CA PHE A 236 -1.15 6.23 5.76
C PHE A 236 -1.17 7.47 6.64
N THR A 237 -2.20 8.28 6.50
CA THR A 237 -2.38 9.52 7.27
C THR A 237 -3.62 9.44 8.14
N VAL A 238 -3.64 10.28 9.17
CA VAL A 238 -4.84 10.65 9.93
C VAL A 238 -4.85 12.16 10.15
N PRO A 239 -6.00 12.82 10.34
CA PRO A 239 -6.05 14.21 10.76
C PRO A 239 -5.25 14.40 12.05
N GLU A 240 -4.38 15.40 12.08
CA GLU A 240 -3.48 15.67 13.21
C GLU A 240 -4.27 15.85 14.52
N LEU A 241 -5.46 16.47 14.45
CA LEU A 241 -6.36 16.64 15.59
C LEU A 241 -6.88 15.33 16.19
N LEU A 242 -6.85 14.23 15.42
CA LEU A 242 -7.25 12.88 15.84
C LEU A 242 -6.05 11.98 16.16
N ALA A 243 -4.82 12.43 15.86
CA ALA A 243 -3.62 11.61 15.98
C ALA A 243 -3.44 11.03 17.39
N VAL A 244 -3.66 11.84 18.43
CA VAL A 244 -3.56 11.40 19.83
C VAL A 244 -4.59 10.31 20.15
N ALA A 245 -5.82 10.44 19.63
CA ALA A 245 -6.89 9.48 19.91
C ALA A 245 -6.68 8.11 19.26
N VAL A 246 -5.96 8.05 18.13
CA VAL A 246 -5.71 6.80 17.40
C VAL A 246 -4.33 6.22 17.65
N ARG A 247 -3.39 7.00 18.20
CA ARG A 247 -1.96 6.64 18.33
C ARG A 247 -1.77 5.28 18.98
N ASP A 248 -2.35 5.06 20.16
CA ASP A 248 -2.13 3.81 20.92
C ASP A 248 -2.58 2.58 20.13
N LYS A 249 -3.70 2.68 19.41
CA LYS A 249 -4.19 1.58 18.56
C LYS A 249 -3.30 1.38 17.33
N VAL A 250 -2.81 2.45 16.72
CA VAL A 250 -1.87 2.35 15.58
C VAL A 250 -0.56 1.70 16.01
N TRP A 251 -0.01 2.06 17.16
CA TRP A 251 1.19 1.40 17.71
C TRP A 251 0.93 -0.05 18.10
N ALA A 252 -0.22 -0.36 18.70
CA ALA A 252 -0.61 -1.75 18.99
C ALA A 252 -0.76 -2.59 17.71
N TRP A 253 -1.35 -2.01 16.65
CA TRP A 253 -1.41 -2.64 15.33
C TRP A 253 -0.01 -2.93 14.77
N TYR A 254 0.90 -1.96 14.82
CA TYR A 254 2.27 -2.14 14.36
C TYR A 254 3.00 -3.25 15.15
N GLN A 255 2.88 -3.27 16.48
CA GLN A 255 3.50 -4.28 17.33
C GLN A 255 2.96 -5.68 17.02
N ALA A 256 1.64 -5.80 16.84
CA ALA A 256 1.01 -7.06 16.44
C ALA A 256 1.59 -7.51 15.09
N TRP A 257 1.58 -6.62 14.08
CA TRP A 257 2.15 -6.89 12.75
C TRP A 257 3.62 -7.29 12.79
N GLU A 258 4.47 -6.54 13.50
CA GLU A 258 5.93 -6.77 13.59
C GLU A 258 6.25 -8.15 14.17
N SER A 259 5.44 -8.61 15.13
CA SER A 259 5.61 -9.91 15.79
C SER A 259 5.04 -11.09 15.01
N SER A 260 4.07 -10.85 14.11
CA SER A 260 3.33 -11.92 13.45
C SER A 260 3.78 -12.22 12.02
N VAL A 261 4.54 -11.31 11.38
CA VAL A 261 5.00 -11.49 10.00
C VAL A 261 6.49 -11.79 9.89
N SER A 262 6.86 -12.63 8.93
CA SER A 262 8.27 -12.94 8.64
C SER A 262 8.88 -11.89 7.70
N TRP A 263 9.13 -10.69 8.20
CA TRP A 263 9.76 -9.61 7.44
C TRP A 263 11.27 -9.80 7.21
N SER A 264 11.90 -10.70 7.98
CA SER A 264 13.36 -10.94 7.96
C SER A 264 13.89 -11.51 6.63
N HIS A 265 13.00 -12.01 5.77
CA HIS A 265 13.36 -12.44 4.41
C HIS A 265 13.68 -11.28 3.46
N LEU A 266 13.14 -10.09 3.72
CA LEU A 266 13.31 -8.91 2.87
C LEU A 266 14.10 -7.80 3.58
N PHE A 267 13.97 -7.70 4.90
CA PHE A 267 14.53 -6.60 5.68
C PHE A 267 15.33 -7.11 6.86
N SER A 268 16.40 -6.38 7.21
CA SER A 268 17.20 -6.62 8.42
C SER A 268 16.55 -6.08 9.68
N LYS A 269 15.69 -5.07 9.54
CA LYS A 269 14.96 -4.40 10.60
C LYS A 269 13.68 -3.80 10.04
N VAL A 270 12.64 -3.73 10.85
CA VAL A 270 11.47 -2.89 10.58
C VAL A 270 11.34 -1.83 11.69
N ALA A 271 10.76 -0.68 11.37
CA ALA A 271 10.44 0.34 12.36
C ALA A 271 9.23 1.16 11.91
N MET A 272 8.39 1.56 12.87
CA MET A 272 7.39 2.59 12.62
C MET A 272 7.94 3.99 12.89
N SER A 273 7.54 4.95 12.07
CA SER A 273 7.82 6.37 12.22
C SER A 273 6.53 7.18 12.09
N GLU A 274 6.50 8.33 12.75
CA GLU A 274 5.39 9.27 12.67
C GLU A 274 5.91 10.70 12.41
N GLN A 275 5.21 11.45 11.55
CA GLN A 275 5.59 12.81 11.17
C GLN A 275 4.34 13.68 10.98
N SER A 276 4.35 14.90 11.50
CA SER A 276 3.34 15.89 11.16
C SER A 276 3.62 16.48 9.79
N LEU A 277 2.60 16.47 8.94
CA LEU A 277 2.57 17.12 7.64
C LEU A 277 1.79 18.43 7.78
N ALA A 278 2.39 19.52 7.29
CA ALA A 278 1.69 20.78 7.18
C ALA A 278 0.44 20.61 6.29
N PRO A 279 -0.63 21.38 6.53
CA PRO A 279 -1.79 21.36 5.65
C PRO A 279 -1.33 21.59 4.21
N SER A 280 -1.68 20.67 3.30
CA SER A 280 -1.48 20.95 1.88
C SER A 280 -2.53 21.97 1.46
N ALA A 281 -2.14 22.93 0.61
CA ALA A 281 -3.08 23.86 -0.01
C ALA A 281 -3.85 23.22 -1.18
N VAL A 282 -3.81 21.89 -1.32
CA VAL A 282 -4.24 21.18 -2.52
C VAL A 282 -5.38 20.24 -2.15
N CYS A 283 -6.57 20.55 -2.66
CA CYS A 283 -7.72 19.64 -2.68
C CYS A 283 -7.31 18.32 -3.35
N LEU A 284 -7.58 17.20 -2.69
CA LEU A 284 -7.63 15.88 -3.32
C LEU A 284 -8.84 15.84 -4.27
#